data_AF-A0A3D2GPU6-F1
#
_entry.id   AF-A0A3D2GPU6-F1
#
_cell.length_a   1.000
_cell.length_b   1.000
_cell.length_c   1.000
_cell.angle_alpha   90.00
_cell.angle_beta   90.00
_cell.angle_gamma   90.00
#
_symmetry.space_group_name_H-M   'P 1'
#
loop_
_entity.id
_entity.type
_entity.pdbx_description
1 polymer ?
#
loop_
_entity_poly.entity_id
_entity_poly.type
_entity_poly.pdbx_seq_one_letter_code
_entity_poly.pdbx_strand_id
1 'polypeptide(L)'
;NKIMLHGENDQKIRLTEKETAILKYLLRAQDKVVGRDTLLGEVWGYNANVTTHTLETHVYRLRQKIEADPSNAALLVTEPGGYRLVPD
;
A
#
# COMPACT_ATOMS: atom_id res chain seq x y z
N ASN A 1 -15.71 6.99 -3.24
CA ASN A 1 -14.48 7.72 -2.85
C ASN A 1 -13.23 7.11 -3.46
N LYS A 2 -12.82 7.64 -4.63
CA LYS A 2 -11.51 7.41 -5.25
C LYS A 2 -10.47 8.27 -4.53
N ILE A 3 -9.39 7.67 -4.05
CA ILE A 3 -8.21 8.43 -3.62
C ILE A 3 -7.42 8.75 -4.89
N MET A 4 -7.13 10.03 -5.10
CA MET A 4 -6.28 10.50 -6.18
C MET A 4 -4.92 10.86 -5.56
N LEU A 5 -3.88 10.13 -5.93
CA LEU A 5 -2.50 10.55 -5.68
C LEU A 5 -2.05 11.31 -6.93
N HIS A 6 -1.57 12.55 -6.75
CA HIS A 6 -0.99 13.35 -7.83
C HIS A 6 0.44 12.86 -8.06
N GLY A 7 0.65 12.02 -9.06
CA GLY A 7 1.93 11.97 -9.77
C GLY A 7 1.94 13.07 -10.83
N GLU A 8 3.11 13.57 -11.20
CA GLU A 8 3.36 14.74 -12.08
C GLU A 8 2.70 14.72 -13.48
N ASN A 9 1.84 13.75 -13.81
CA ASN A 9 1.23 13.58 -15.15
C ASN A 9 -0.30 13.39 -15.17
N ASP A 10 -1.06 13.79 -14.14
CA ASP A 10 -2.54 13.72 -14.11
C ASP A 10 -3.11 12.34 -14.52
N GLN A 11 -2.30 11.28 -14.38
CA GLN A 11 -2.64 9.95 -14.85
C GLN A 11 -3.51 9.27 -13.80
N LYS A 12 -4.75 8.95 -14.20
CA LYS A 12 -5.67 8.19 -13.37
C LYS A 12 -5.16 6.75 -13.21
N ILE A 13 -4.41 6.51 -12.14
CA ILE A 13 -3.95 5.17 -11.78
C ILE A 13 -5.16 4.31 -11.38
N ARG A 14 -5.31 3.15 -12.04
CA ARG A 14 -6.33 2.16 -11.69
C ARG A 14 -5.77 1.21 -10.63
N LEU A 15 -6.32 1.33 -9.42
CA LEU A 15 -6.06 0.43 -8.31
C LEU A 15 -7.19 -0.58 -8.17
N THR A 16 -6.84 -1.80 -7.76
CA THR A 16 -7.82 -2.79 -7.29
C THR A 16 -8.39 -2.37 -5.94
N GLU A 17 -9.45 -3.03 -5.48
CA GLU A 17 -10.04 -2.77 -4.17
C GLU A 17 -9.03 -2.98 -3.03
N LYS A 18 -8.24 -4.06 -3.09
CA LYS A 18 -7.25 -4.40 -2.06
C LYS A 18 -6.06 -3.44 -2.07
N GLU A 19 -5.54 -3.09 -3.25
CA GLU A 19 -4.50 -2.06 -3.38
C GLU A 19 -4.98 -0.71 -2.84
N THR A 20 -6.20 -0.32 -3.19
CA THR A 20 -6.82 0.90 -2.67
C THR A 20 -6.93 0.83 -1.15
N ALA A 21 -7.39 -0.28 -0.58
CA ALA A 21 -7.57 -0.45 0.85
C ALA A 21 -6.24 -0.35 1.63
N ILE A 22 -5.18 -1.00 1.15
CA ILE A 22 -3.82 -0.87 1.73
C ILE A 22 -3.41 0.60 1.75
N LEU A 23 -3.51 1.28 0.61
CA LEU A 23 -3.11 2.68 0.49
C LEU A 23 -3.94 3.59 1.42
N LYS A 24 -5.27 3.39 1.49
CA LYS A 24 -6.14 4.15 2.39
C LYS A 24 -5.72 3.99 3.85
N TYR A 25 -5.37 2.76 4.24
CA TYR A 25 -5.02 2.46 5.61
C TYR A 25 -3.69 3.12 6.00
N LEU A 26 -2.68 2.98 5.15
CA LEU A 26 -1.37 3.61 5.38
C LEU A 26 -1.46 5.14 5.37
N LEU A 27 -2.27 5.72 4.48
CA LEU A 27 -2.50 7.17 4.45
C LEU A 27 -3.12 7.69 5.77
N ARG A 28 -4.04 6.93 6.37
CA ARG A 28 -4.63 7.26 7.67
C ARG A 28 -3.64 7.12 8.83
N ALA A 29 -2.63 6.27 8.67
CA ALA A 29 -1.60 6.04 9.68
C ALA A 29 -0.61 7.21 9.81
N GLN A 30 -0.61 8.18 8.88
CA GLN A 30 0.18 9.43 8.95
C GLN A 30 1.65 9.16 9.26
N ASP A 31 2.37 8.56 8.31
CA ASP A 31 3.82 8.25 8.39
C ASP A 31 4.21 7.29 9.51
N LYS A 32 3.25 6.59 10.10
CA LYS A 32 3.54 5.50 11.06
C LYS A 32 3.68 4.17 10.33
N VAL A 33 4.58 3.34 10.84
CA VAL A 33 4.72 1.96 10.41
C VAL A 33 3.47 1.19 10.81
N VAL A 34 2.83 0.54 9.85
CA VAL A 34 1.72 -0.38 10.07
C VAL A 34 2.21 -1.81 9.91
N GLY A 35 1.97 -2.65 10.91
CA GLY A 35 2.37 -4.05 10.91
C GLY A 35 1.70 -4.87 9.81
N ARG A 36 2.39 -5.92 9.34
CA ARG A 36 1.87 -6.84 8.31
C ARG A 36 0.56 -7.48 8.72
N ASP A 37 0.46 -7.96 9.96
CA ASP A 37 -0.74 -8.63 10.48
C ASP A 37 -1.93 -7.67 10.57
N THR A 38 -1.67 -6.41 10.96
CA THR A 38 -2.69 -5.35 10.96
C THR A 38 -3.21 -5.09 9.55
N LEU A 39 -2.32 -4.93 8.56
CA LEU A 39 -2.73 -4.73 7.18
C LEU A 39 -3.50 -5.94 6.62
N LEU A 40 -3.05 -7.16 6.92
CA LEU A 40 -3.73 -8.38 6.52
C LEU A 40 -5.15 -8.43 7.12
N GLY A 41 -5.28 -8.21 8.42
CA GLY A 41 -6.57 -8.22 9.11
C GLY A 41 -7.53 -7.14 8.61
N GLU A 42 -7.04 -5.92 8.39
CA GLU A 42 -7.88 -4.79 7.97
C GLU A 42 -8.29 -4.87 6.50
N VAL A 43 -7.40 -5.36 5.63
CA VAL A 43 -7.64 -5.40 4.19
C VAL A 43 -8.34 -6.68 3.76
N TRP A 44 -8.07 -7.83 4.40
CA TRP A 44 -8.69 -9.12 4.05
C TRP A 44 -9.70 -9.64 5.08
N GLY A 45 -9.79 -9.04 6.26
CA GLY A 45 -10.57 -9.55 7.39
C GLY A 45 -9.84 -10.70 8.11
N TYR A 46 -10.44 -11.20 9.19
CA TYR A 46 -10.02 -12.43 9.89
C TYR A 46 -10.26 -13.71 9.06
N ASN A 47 -9.94 -13.67 7.78
CA ASN A 47 -9.91 -14.85 6.94
C ASN A 47 -8.58 -15.58 7.19
N ALA A 48 -8.62 -16.66 7.98
CA ALA A 48 -7.46 -17.46 8.39
C ALA A 48 -6.65 -18.07 7.23
N ASN A 49 -7.09 -17.92 5.99
CA ASN A 49 -6.45 -18.48 4.80
C ASN A 49 -5.61 -17.46 4.00
N VAL A 50 -5.45 -16.22 4.47
CA VAL A 50 -4.62 -15.21 3.79
C VAL A 50 -3.23 -15.17 4.42
N THR A 51 -2.21 -15.35 3.58
CA THR A 51 -0.80 -15.38 3.99
C THR A 51 -0.08 -14.05 3.73
N THR A 52 1.06 -13.85 4.39
CA THR A 52 1.94 -12.67 4.21
C THR A 52 2.37 -12.44 2.76
N HIS A 53 2.58 -13.51 1.98
CA HIS A 53 2.89 -13.42 0.55
C HIS A 53 1.77 -12.74 -0.26
N THR A 54 0.53 -12.78 0.22
CA THR A 54 -0.58 -12.06 -0.41
C THR A 54 -0.39 -10.55 -0.26
N LEU A 55 -0.02 -10.07 0.93
CA LEU A 55 0.25 -8.65 1.18
C LEU A 55 1.44 -8.16 0.34
N GLU A 56 2.55 -8.90 0.34
CA GLU A 56 3.76 -8.57 -0.41
C GLU A 56 3.49 -8.43 -1.90
N THR A 57 2.71 -9.35 -2.49
CA THR A 57 2.32 -9.28 -3.90
C THR A 57 1.51 -8.01 -4.22
N HIS A 58 0.61 -7.60 -3.33
CA HIS A 58 -0.19 -6.40 -3.53
C HIS A 58 0.63 -5.12 -3.35
N VAL A 59 1.55 -5.10 -2.38
CA VAL A 59 2.50 -3.99 -2.20
C VAL A 59 3.40 -3.84 -3.43
N TYR A 60 3.92 -4.96 -3.95
CA TYR A 60 4.72 -4.94 -5.18
C TYR A 60 3.95 -4.34 -6.35
N ARG A 61 2.71 -4.80 -6.61
CA ARG A 61 1.85 -4.26 -7.67
C ARG A 61 1.49 -2.79 -7.45
N LEU A 62 1.30 -2.38 -6.20
CA LEU A 62 1.02 -1.00 -5.86
C LEU A 62 2.22 -0.10 -6.20
N ARG A 63 3.44 -0.52 -5.83
CA ARG A 63 4.68 0.22 -6.17
C ARG A 63 4.86 0.41 -7.66
N GLN A 64 4.61 -0.64 -8.45
CA GLN A 64 4.65 -0.57 -9.92
C GLN A 64 3.70 0.50 -10.53
N LYS A 65 2.70 0.96 -9.75
CA LYS A 65 1.71 1.92 -10.20
C LYS A 65 1.91 3.32 -9.66
N ILE A 66 2.43 3.45 -8.44
CA ILE A 66 2.50 4.74 -7.72
C ILE A 66 3.92 5.29 -7.59
N GLU A 67 4.95 4.45 -7.66
CA GLU A 67 6.35 4.88 -7.53
C GLU A 67 6.91 5.30 -8.89
N ALA A 68 7.78 6.31 -8.88
CA ALA A 68 8.60 6.63 -10.05
C ALA A 68 9.64 5.52 -10.34
N ASP A 69 10.27 4.99 -9.30
CA ASP A 69 11.12 3.80 -9.36
C ASP A 69 10.63 2.73 -8.36
N PRO A 70 9.93 1.68 -8.82
CA PRO A 70 9.43 0.62 -7.95
C PRO A 70 10.51 -0.19 -7.22
N SER A 71 11.75 -0.20 -7.73
CA SER A 71 12.89 -0.90 -7.10
C SER A 71 13.47 -0.08 -5.96
N ASN A 72 13.31 1.24 -6.03
CA ASN A 72 13.73 2.19 -5.01
C ASN A 72 12.52 3.00 -4.51
N ALA A 73 11.58 2.28 -3.90
CA ALA A 73 10.30 2.85 -3.45
C ALA A 73 10.50 3.93 -2.38
N ALA A 74 10.04 5.15 -2.68
CA ALA A 74 10.13 6.30 -1.80
C ALA A 74 8.80 6.59 -1.08
N LEU A 75 7.66 6.34 -1.75
CA LEU A 75 6.34 6.60 -1.18
C LEU A 75 5.89 5.46 -0.26
N LEU A 76 5.98 4.21 -0.71
CA LEU A 76 5.56 3.02 0.02
C LEU A 76 6.78 2.25 0.51
N VAL A 77 7.27 2.60 1.70
CA VAL A 77 8.51 2.09 2.28
C VAL A 77 8.27 0.78 3.03
N THR A 78 9.17 -0.19 2.86
CA THR A 78 9.20 -1.40 3.70
C THR A 78 10.01 -1.10 4.96
N GLU A 79 9.42 -1.33 6.13
CA GLU A 79 10.07 -1.16 7.43
C GLU A 79 10.13 -2.52 8.15
N PRO A 80 11.00 -2.68 9.16
CA PRO A 80 11.00 -3.88 9.99
C PRO A 80 9.60 -4.12 10.58
N GLY A 81 8.98 -5.24 10.21
CA GLY A 81 7.65 -5.64 10.68
C GLY A 81 6.46 -5.11 9.87
N GLY A 82 6.64 -4.25 8.86
CA GLY A 82 5.50 -3.61 8.22
C GLY A 82 5.81 -2.71 7.04
N TYR A 83 4.86 -1.80 6.78
CA TYR A 83 4.93 -0.83 5.70
C TYR A 83 4.54 0.55 6.21
N ARG A 84 5.09 1.57 5.55
CA ARG A 84 4.79 2.97 5.81
C ARG A 84 4.55 3.67 4.50
N LEU A 85 3.57 4.57 4.48
CA LEU A 85 3.42 5.54 3.39
C LEU A 85 4.10 6.83 3.84
N VAL A 86 4.94 7.40 2.98
CA VAL A 86 5.61 8.69 3.14
C VAL A 86 5.05 9.60 2.03
N PRO A 87 4.37 10.70 2.37
CA PRO A 87 3.94 11.69 1.40
C PRO A 87 5.17 12.46 0.87
N ASP A 88 5.15 12.76 -0.43
CA ASP A 88 6.02 13.78 -1.04
C ASP A 88 5.74 15.18 -0.46
#